data_AF-A0AAV1AIP7-F1
#
_entry.id   AF-A0AAV1AIP7-F1
#
_cell.length_a   1.000
_cell.length_b   1.000
_cell.length_c   1.000
_cell.angle_alpha   90.00
_cell.angle_beta   90.00
_cell.angle_gamma   90.00
#
_symmetry.space_group_name_H-M   'P 1'
#
loop_
_entity.id
_entity.type
_entity.pdbx_description
1 polymer ?
#
loop_
_entity_poly.entity_id
_entity_poly.type
_entity_poly.pdbx_seq_one_letter_code
_entity_poly.pdbx_strand_id
1 'polypeptide(L)'
;MSCDDHDQYTTESQFITHTVGRVLDMLMLEYSPINMEEYESLLNLVENTCRDSYDLYYGLFTFNKNSPDVLERLDLSFKDLRKELVARLHDAVSNHLFGKSIPRKNISRNFLQGEMHPTTLLEEKQLANFPGEKHLATLFPYFNTYQSS
;
A
#
# COMPACT_ATOMS: atom_id res chain seq x y z
N MET A 1 -18.30 26.43 6.18
CA MET A 1 -16.85 26.21 6.40
C MET A 1 -16.29 27.50 6.92
N SER A 2 -15.68 27.47 8.11
CA SER A 2 -14.89 28.60 8.61
C SER A 2 -13.66 28.80 7.71
N CYS A 3 -13.01 29.96 7.74
CA CYS A 3 -11.68 30.11 7.13
C CYS A 3 -10.72 29.04 7.66
N ASP A 4 -10.76 28.78 8.97
CA ASP A 4 -9.89 27.77 9.60
C ASP A 4 -10.12 26.36 9.04
N ASP A 5 -11.38 26.00 8.75
CA ASP A 5 -11.71 24.70 8.16
C ASP A 5 -11.23 24.63 6.70
N HIS A 6 -11.45 25.70 5.93
CA HIS A 6 -11.07 25.76 4.52
C HIS A 6 -9.55 25.69 4.36
N ASP A 7 -8.80 26.42 5.17
CA ASP A 7 -7.34 26.41 5.17
C ASP A 7 -6.80 25.03 5.59
N GLN A 8 -7.45 24.37 6.55
CA GLN A 8 -7.09 23.01 6.96
C GLN A 8 -7.27 22.01 5.81
N TYR A 9 -8.44 21.97 5.15
CA TYR A 9 -8.69 21.04 4.04
C TYR A 9 -7.82 21.34 2.82
N THR A 10 -7.57 22.62 2.53
CA THR A 10 -6.71 23.04 1.42
C THR A 10 -5.26 22.64 1.66
N THR A 11 -4.76 22.83 2.89
CA THR A 11 -3.38 22.47 3.23
C THR A 11 -3.17 20.95 3.27
N GLU A 12 -4.15 20.19 3.77
CA GLU A 12 -4.14 18.72 3.73
C GLU A 12 -4.14 18.18 2.29
N SER A 13 -5.04 18.68 1.44
CA SER A 13 -5.12 18.27 0.03
C SER A 13 -3.87 18.65 -0.78
N GLN A 14 -3.27 19.81 -0.52
CA GLN A 14 -2.01 20.20 -1.14
C GLN A 14 -0.87 19.29 -0.68
N PHE A 15 -0.76 19.03 0.62
CA PHE A 15 0.30 18.20 1.19
C PHE A 15 0.27 16.76 0.62
N ILE A 16 -0.92 16.13 0.56
CA ILE A 16 -1.04 14.78 -0.02
C ILE A 16 -0.72 14.78 -1.52
N THR A 17 -1.14 15.82 -2.26
CA THR A 17 -0.87 15.96 -3.70
C THR A 17 0.64 16.01 -3.96
N HIS A 18 1.38 16.86 -3.23
CA HIS A 18 2.84 16.92 -3.35
C HIS A 18 3.53 15.63 -2.90
N THR A 19 3.06 15.01 -1.82
CA THR A 19 3.64 13.77 -1.31
C THR A 19 3.51 12.65 -2.34
N VAL A 20 2.33 12.45 -2.92
CA VAL A 20 2.10 11.44 -3.96
C VAL A 20 2.96 11.74 -5.19
N GLY A 21 2.94 12.98 -5.69
CA GLY A 21 3.75 13.34 -6.87
C GLY A 21 5.25 13.09 -6.68
N ARG A 22 5.80 13.38 -5.50
CA ARG A 22 7.21 13.08 -5.18
C ARG A 22 7.50 11.58 -5.03
N VAL A 23 6.56 10.80 -4.49
CA VAL A 23 6.70 9.33 -4.46
C VAL A 23 6.72 8.77 -5.89
N LEU A 24 5.87 9.28 -6.77
CA LEU A 24 5.85 8.88 -8.18
C LEU A 24 7.15 9.27 -8.90
N ASP A 25 7.74 10.44 -8.59
CA ASP A 25 9.06 10.83 -9.09
C ASP A 25 10.16 9.85 -8.63
N MET A 26 10.12 9.42 -7.37
CA MET A 26 11.04 8.41 -6.84
C MET A 26 10.88 7.03 -7.49
N LEU A 27 9.70 6.71 -8.03
CA LEU A 27 9.48 5.50 -8.83
C LEU A 27 10.05 5.62 -10.25
N MET A 28 10.58 6.78 -10.62
CA MET A 28 11.14 7.08 -11.94
C MET A 28 10.14 6.76 -13.05
N LEU A 29 8.92 7.28 -12.94
CA LEU A 29 7.91 7.13 -14.00
C LEU A 29 8.43 7.72 -15.31
N GLU A 30 8.54 6.87 -16.34
CA GLU A 30 8.96 7.28 -17.67
C GLU A 30 7.76 7.45 -18.60
N TYR A 31 7.91 8.36 -19.56
CA TYR A 31 6.99 8.51 -20.68
C TYR A 31 7.07 7.29 -21.62
N SER A 32 5.93 6.85 -22.15
CA SER A 32 5.87 5.84 -23.20
C SER A 32 4.99 6.32 -24.36
N PRO A 33 5.34 6.04 -25.64
CA PRO A 33 4.56 6.46 -26.81
C PRO A 33 3.11 5.95 -26.87
N ILE A 34 2.74 5.01 -26.00
CA ILE A 34 1.41 4.39 -25.92
C ILE A 34 0.73 4.63 -24.57
N ASN A 35 1.13 5.70 -23.87
CA ASN A 35 0.52 6.06 -22.59
C ASN A 35 -1.00 6.24 -22.71
N MET A 36 -1.72 5.71 -21.74
CA MET A 36 -3.15 6.00 -21.54
C MET A 36 -3.29 7.38 -20.89
N GLU A 37 -4.42 8.06 -21.11
CA GLU A 37 -4.70 9.41 -20.60
C GLU A 37 -4.56 9.51 -19.08
N GLU A 38 -4.92 8.45 -18.36
CA GLU A 38 -4.79 8.37 -16.91
C GLU A 38 -3.33 8.36 -16.46
N TYR A 39 -2.43 7.75 -17.23
CA TYR A 39 -1.00 7.72 -16.91
C TYR A 39 -0.33 9.06 -17.21
N GLU A 40 -0.72 9.74 -18.28
CA GLU A 40 -0.28 11.12 -18.55
C GLU A 40 -0.66 12.07 -17.40
N SER A 41 -1.81 11.85 -16.77
CA SER A 41 -2.22 12.62 -15.59
C SER A 41 -1.26 12.43 -14.40
N LEU A 42 -0.69 11.23 -14.24
CA LEU A 42 0.33 10.95 -13.21
C LEU A 42 1.65 11.63 -13.53
N LEU A 43 2.09 11.62 -14.80
CA LEU A 43 3.29 12.33 -15.24
C LEU A 43 3.15 13.84 -15.02
N ASN A 44 1.99 14.40 -15.34
CA ASN A 44 1.68 15.82 -15.08
C ASN A 44 1.65 16.14 -13.58
N LEU A 45 1.17 15.22 -12.74
CA LEU A 45 1.20 15.38 -11.28
C LEU A 45 2.66 15.45 -10.78
N VAL A 46 3.54 14.57 -11.26
CA VAL A 46 4.98 14.61 -10.96
C VAL A 46 5.57 15.95 -11.37
N GLU A 47 5.35 16.38 -12.62
CA GLU A 47 5.89 17.64 -13.12
C GLU A 47 5.45 18.84 -12.29
N ASN A 48 4.16 18.93 -11.97
CA ASN A 48 3.61 20.06 -11.22
C ASN A 48 4.06 20.10 -9.76
N THR A 49 4.28 18.94 -9.13
CA THR A 49 4.65 18.87 -7.71
C THR A 49 6.15 18.93 -7.47
N CYS A 50 6.96 18.46 -8.42
CA CYS A 50 8.42 18.47 -8.35
C CYS A 50 9.04 19.78 -8.87
N ARG A 51 8.25 20.63 -9.56
CA ARG A 51 8.64 22.01 -9.87
C ARG A 51 8.90 22.84 -8.60
N ASP A 52 8.20 22.53 -7.52
CA ASP A 52 8.42 23.15 -6.22
C ASP A 52 9.68 22.60 -5.55
N SER A 53 10.42 23.47 -4.86
CA SER A 53 11.62 23.05 -4.12
C SER A 53 11.27 22.09 -2.99
N TYR A 54 12.24 21.25 -2.60
CA TYR A 54 12.06 20.38 -1.45
C TYR A 54 11.77 21.18 -0.18
N ASP A 55 12.41 22.34 0.01
CA ASP A 55 12.17 23.22 1.16
C ASP A 55 10.72 23.72 1.23
N LEU A 56 10.12 24.06 0.09
CA LEU A 56 8.72 24.48 0.03
C LEU A 56 7.79 23.31 0.43
N TYR A 57 8.06 22.11 -0.09
CA TYR A 57 7.35 20.90 0.31
C TYR A 57 7.52 20.58 1.81
N TYR A 58 8.75 20.68 2.33
CA TYR A 58 9.04 20.46 3.74
C TYR A 58 8.33 21.50 4.63
N GLY A 59 8.15 22.73 4.14
CA GLY A 59 7.30 23.73 4.76
C GLY A 59 5.85 23.25 4.93
N LEU A 60 5.26 22.63 3.90
CA LEU A 60 3.90 22.06 3.99
C LEU A 60 3.79 21.02 5.11
N PHE A 61 4.83 20.18 5.28
CA PHE A 61 4.88 19.19 6.35
C PHE A 61 5.02 19.85 7.74
N THR A 62 5.90 20.84 7.86
CA THR A 62 6.27 21.43 9.16
C THR A 62 5.18 22.34 9.72
N PHE A 63 4.44 23.05 8.87
CA PHE A 63 3.46 24.05 9.31
C PHE A 63 2.01 23.54 9.33
N ASN A 64 1.75 22.33 8.83
CA ASN A 64 0.43 21.70 8.90
C ASN A 64 0.41 20.62 9.98
N LYS A 65 -0.31 20.87 11.07
CA LYS A 65 -0.46 19.93 12.20
C LYS A 65 -1.03 18.56 11.78
N ASN A 66 -1.76 18.48 10.66
CA ASN A 66 -2.37 17.25 10.15
C ASN A 66 -1.44 16.46 9.22
N SER A 67 -0.32 17.04 8.75
CA SER A 67 0.56 16.37 7.79
C SER A 67 1.10 15.02 8.26
N PRO A 68 1.49 14.82 9.53
CA PRO A 68 1.87 13.50 10.03
C PRO A 68 0.77 12.45 9.89
N ASP A 69 -0.47 12.79 10.26
CA ASP A 69 -1.62 11.88 10.18
C ASP A 69 -1.95 11.51 8.73
N VAL A 70 -1.84 12.46 7.81
CA VAL A 70 -2.04 12.24 6.37
C VAL A 70 -0.98 11.28 5.82
N LEU A 71 0.28 11.46 6.22
CA LEU A 71 1.37 10.60 5.79
C LEU A 71 1.20 9.17 6.33
N GLU A 72 0.82 9.02 7.61
CA GLU A 72 0.54 7.72 8.21
C GLU A 72 -0.64 7.02 7.52
N ARG A 73 -1.74 7.74 7.26
CA ARG A 73 -2.91 7.20 6.54
C ARG A 73 -2.54 6.73 5.13
N LEU A 74 -1.67 7.46 4.43
CA LEU A 74 -1.18 7.08 3.10
C LEU A 74 -0.38 5.77 3.15
N ASP A 75 0.56 5.65 4.09
CA ASP A 75 1.38 4.45 4.29
C ASP A 75 0.54 3.22 4.66
N LEU A 76 -0.41 3.37 5.61
CA LEU A 76 -1.34 2.30 5.98
C LEU A 76 -2.19 1.84 4.79
N SER A 77 -2.74 2.80 4.02
CA SER A 77 -3.55 2.48 2.84
C SER A 77 -2.75 1.71 1.79
N PHE A 78 -1.49 2.09 1.55
CA PHE A 78 -0.61 1.38 0.62
C PHE A 78 -0.29 -0.04 1.13
N LYS A 79 0.00 -0.19 2.42
CA LYS A 79 0.26 -1.49 3.05
C LYS A 79 -0.95 -2.41 2.94
N ASP A 80 -2.16 -1.90 3.15
CA ASP A 80 -3.39 -2.70 3.10
C ASP A 80 -3.74 -3.12 1.68
N LEU A 81 -3.60 -2.22 0.69
CA LEU A 81 -3.75 -2.57 -0.73
C LEU A 81 -2.77 -3.68 -1.13
N ARG A 82 -1.50 -3.57 -0.71
CA ARG A 82 -0.48 -4.59 -0.94
C ARG A 82 -0.90 -5.94 -0.34
N LYS A 83 -1.37 -5.96 0.92
CA LYS A 83 -1.84 -7.20 1.57
C LYS A 83 -2.97 -7.85 0.78
N GLU A 84 -3.94 -7.07 0.31
CA GLU A 84 -5.07 -7.57 -0.46
C GLU A 84 -4.62 -8.24 -1.77
N LEU A 85 -3.70 -7.60 -2.51
CA LEU A 85 -3.15 -8.16 -3.74
C LEU A 85 -2.41 -9.48 -3.51
N VAL A 86 -1.57 -9.55 -2.48
CA VAL A 86 -0.83 -10.78 -2.14
C VAL A 86 -1.77 -11.89 -1.64
N ALA A 87 -2.77 -11.56 -0.84
CA ALA A 87 -3.76 -12.54 -0.36
C ALA A 87 -4.54 -13.17 -1.53
N ARG A 88 -5.00 -12.36 -2.49
CA ARG A 88 -5.69 -12.86 -3.69
C ARG A 88 -4.79 -13.74 -4.55
N LEU A 89 -3.51 -13.38 -4.68
CA LEU A 89 -2.53 -14.20 -5.40
C LEU A 89 -2.34 -15.56 -4.70
N HIS A 90 -2.17 -15.56 -3.38
CA HIS A 90 -2.03 -16.80 -2.61
C HIS A 90 -3.25 -17.71 -2.77
N ASP A 91 -4.46 -17.15 -2.71
CA ASP A 91 -5.70 -17.93 -2.90
C ASP A 91 -5.82 -18.47 -4.34
N ALA A 92 -5.44 -17.70 -5.36
CA ALA A 92 -5.44 -18.16 -6.75
C ALA A 92 -4.47 -19.32 -6.97
N VAL A 93 -3.25 -19.21 -6.44
CA VAL A 93 -2.21 -20.26 -6.50
C VAL A 93 -2.66 -21.50 -5.73
N SER A 94 -3.17 -21.34 -4.51
CA SER A 94 -3.65 -22.45 -3.68
C SER A 94 -4.79 -23.22 -4.37
N ASN A 95 -5.77 -22.50 -4.93
CA ASN A 95 -6.89 -23.13 -5.65
C ASN A 95 -6.46 -23.86 -6.92
N HIS A 96 -5.40 -23.39 -7.59
CA HIS A 96 -4.86 -24.02 -8.79
C HIS A 96 -4.01 -25.27 -8.46
N LEU A 97 -3.19 -25.20 -7.41
CA LEU A 97 -2.30 -26.29 -7.01
C LEU A 97 -3.00 -27.41 -6.24
N PHE A 98 -3.98 -27.07 -5.40
CA PHE A 98 -4.62 -28.03 -4.49
C PHE A 98 -6.06 -28.38 -4.87
N GLY A 99 -6.57 -27.83 -5.99
CA GLY A 99 -7.89 -28.13 -6.57
C GLY A 99 -9.05 -27.83 -5.63
N LYS A 100 -9.70 -26.66 -5.76
CA LYS A 100 -10.88 -26.21 -4.97
C LYS A 100 -10.93 -26.82 -3.56
N SER A 101 -9.91 -26.54 -2.74
CA SER A 101 -9.94 -26.97 -1.35
C SER A 101 -11.06 -26.22 -0.61
N ILE A 102 -12.03 -27.00 -0.14
CA ILE A 102 -13.05 -26.78 0.91
C ILE A 102 -13.24 -25.31 1.36
N PRO A 103 -14.48 -24.76 1.30
CA PRO A 103 -14.75 -23.37 1.63
C PRO A 103 -14.23 -23.03 3.03
N ARG A 104 -13.30 -22.07 3.12
CA ARG A 104 -12.95 -21.46 4.41
C ARG A 104 -14.24 -20.88 4.99
N LYS A 105 -14.77 -21.53 6.04
CA LYS A 105 -15.86 -20.96 6.84
C LYS A 105 -15.46 -19.55 7.23
N ASN A 106 -16.35 -18.60 6.93
CA ASN A 106 -16.31 -17.20 7.31
C ASN A 106 -15.52 -16.97 8.60
N ILE A 107 -14.26 -16.56 8.48
CA ILE A 107 -13.56 -15.84 9.54
C ILE A 107 -14.23 -14.46 9.54
N SER A 108 -15.32 -14.45 10.30
CA SER A 108 -16.30 -13.40 10.41
C SER A 108 -15.65 -12.14 10.98
N ARG A 109 -16.06 -10.97 10.45
CA ARG A 109 -16.59 -9.76 11.13
C ARG A 109 -16.23 -9.42 12.59
N ASN A 110 -15.23 -10.03 13.22
CA ASN A 110 -14.94 -9.87 14.65
C ASN A 110 -13.57 -9.22 14.92
N PHE A 111 -13.02 -8.46 13.97
CA PHE A 111 -11.79 -7.68 14.20
C PHE A 111 -12.01 -6.36 14.96
N LEU A 112 -13.22 -6.11 15.51
CA LEU A 112 -13.50 -4.92 16.33
C LEU A 112 -13.60 -5.22 17.84
N GLN A 113 -13.25 -6.43 18.31
CA GLN A 113 -13.32 -6.72 19.74
C GLN A 113 -12.20 -7.64 20.24
N GLY A 114 -10.98 -7.10 20.23
CA GLY A 114 -10.09 -7.04 21.40
C GLY A 114 -9.73 -8.26 22.25
N GLU A 115 -10.00 -9.51 21.86
CA GLU A 115 -9.68 -10.69 22.70
C GLU A 115 -8.82 -11.71 21.92
N MET A 116 -7.58 -11.92 22.37
CA MET A 116 -6.62 -12.89 21.82
C MET A 116 -6.67 -14.17 22.68
N HIS A 117 -6.99 -15.32 22.10
CA HIS A 117 -6.92 -16.64 22.79
C HIS A 117 -6.01 -17.61 21.98
N PRO A 118 -5.26 -18.52 22.64
CA PRO A 118 -3.92 -18.95 22.20
C PRO A 118 -3.92 -20.19 21.29
N THR A 119 -4.76 -20.19 20.25
CA THR A 119 -4.82 -21.32 19.29
C THR A 119 -3.98 -21.09 18.02
N THR A 120 -3.35 -19.93 17.86
CA THR A 120 -2.62 -19.54 16.63
C THR A 120 -1.17 -20.01 16.55
N LEU A 121 -0.58 -20.48 17.66
CA LEU A 121 0.85 -20.84 17.71
C LEU A 121 1.23 -22.16 17.01
N LEU A 122 0.25 -23.00 16.65
CA LEU A 122 0.51 -24.28 15.97
C LEU A 122 0.41 -24.18 14.44
N GLU A 123 -0.33 -23.21 13.90
CA GLU A 123 -0.46 -23.03 12.44
C GLU A 123 0.71 -22.26 11.81
N GLU A 124 1.37 -21.36 12.54
CA GLU A 124 2.54 -20.63 12.02
C GLU A 124 3.73 -21.54 11.71
N LYS A 125 3.93 -22.63 12.48
CA LYS A 125 5.07 -23.54 12.26
C LYS A 125 4.90 -24.46 11.05
N GLN A 126 3.68 -24.63 10.54
CA GLN A 126 3.43 -25.48 9.37
C GLN A 126 3.57 -24.73 8.04
N LEU A 127 3.53 -23.40 8.05
CA LEU A 127 3.71 -22.61 6.82
C LEU A 127 5.19 -22.54 6.39
N ALA A 128 6.13 -22.58 7.34
CA ALA A 128 7.57 -22.40 7.11
C ALA A 128 8.31 -23.61 6.52
N ASN A 129 7.60 -24.67 6.09
CA ASN A 129 8.23 -25.90 5.58
C ASN A 129 7.53 -26.49 4.35
N PHE A 130 6.79 -25.67 3.59
CA PHE A 130 6.09 -26.15 2.40
C PHE A 130 7.06 -26.44 1.24
N PRO A 131 7.02 -27.64 0.64
CA PRO A 131 7.82 -27.99 -0.53
C PRO A 131 7.21 -27.33 -1.78
N GLY A 132 7.37 -26.02 -1.88
CA GLY A 132 6.79 -25.17 -2.93
C GLY A 132 7.33 -23.74 -2.91
N GLU A 133 7.84 -23.27 -1.76
CA GLU A 133 8.49 -21.96 -1.61
C GLU A 133 9.61 -21.74 -2.63
N LYS A 134 10.40 -22.78 -2.93
CA LYS A 134 11.52 -22.67 -3.87
C LYS A 134 11.08 -22.44 -5.31
N HIS A 135 9.89 -22.91 -5.70
CA HIS A 135 9.36 -22.75 -7.06
C HIS A 135 8.60 -21.42 -7.22
N LEU A 136 7.91 -20.98 -6.17
CA LEU A 136 7.28 -19.65 -6.14
C LEU A 136 8.33 -18.53 -6.11
N ALA A 137 9.45 -18.73 -5.42
CA ALA A 137 10.59 -17.80 -5.45
C ALA A 137 11.26 -17.70 -6.84
N THR A 138 11.11 -18.70 -7.70
CA THR A 138 11.62 -18.65 -9.09
C THR A 138 10.66 -17.93 -10.04
N LEU A 139 9.35 -18.00 -9.79
CA LEU A 139 8.32 -17.30 -10.57
C LEU A 139 8.11 -15.85 -10.11
N PHE A 140 8.38 -15.55 -8.83
CA PHE A 140 8.17 -14.25 -8.21
C PHE A 140 9.31 -13.93 -7.22
N PRO A 141 10.43 -13.33 -7.66
CA PRO A 141 11.62 -13.11 -6.82
C PRO A 141 11.39 -12.17 -5.62
N TYR A 142 10.25 -11.48 -5.56
CA TYR A 142 9.89 -10.59 -4.44
C TYR A 142 9.10 -11.26 -3.32
N PHE A 143 8.74 -12.55 -3.45
CA PHE A 143 7.89 -13.21 -2.46
C PHE A 143 8.59 -13.41 -1.10
N ASN A 144 9.90 -13.69 -1.11
CA ASN A 144 10.66 -13.99 0.12
C ASN A 144 11.12 -12.76 0.91
N THR A 145 11.05 -11.55 0.34
CA THR A 145 11.54 -10.34 1.01
C THR A 145 10.57 -9.80 2.07
N TYR A 146 9.33 -10.29 2.12
CA TYR A 146 8.25 -9.71 2.92
C TYR A 146 7.76 -10.59 4.09
N GLN A 147 8.38 -11.75 4.33
CA GLN A 147 8.09 -12.59 5.50
C GLN A 147 8.95 -12.24 6.74
N SER A 148 9.81 -11.22 6.68
CA SER A 148 10.77 -10.92 7.77
C SER A 148 10.70 -9.48 8.29
N SER A 149 9.53 -8.84 8.31
CA SER A 149 9.33 -7.50 8.89
C SER A 149 8.02 -7.39 9.64
#